data_AF-Q1K493-F1
#
_entry.id   AF-Q1K493-F1
#
_cell.length_a   1.000
_cell.length_b   1.000
_cell.length_c   1.000
_cell.angle_alpha   90.00
_cell.angle_beta   90.00
_cell.angle_gamma   90.00
#
_symmetry.space_group_name_H-M   'P 1'
#
loop_
_entity.id
_entity.type
_entity.pdbx_description
1 polymer ?
#
loop_
_entity_poly.entity_id
_entity_poly.type
_entity_poly.pdbx_seq_one_letter_code
_entity_poly.pdbx_strand_id
1 'polypeptide(L)'
;MTRDTMTQTVNWLGTSYQVKISWETEGDEVIFIRGQINGKEIVRYFHGRWKDAKGKKQDPSEYYRLKKCCQEKFRYPRYTLQAITPMFTLLLGEQM
;
A
#
# COMPACT_ATOMS: atom_id res chain seq x y z
N MET A 1 14.86 13.93 -0.76
CA MET A 1 13.77 13.03 -0.33
C MET A 1 12.45 13.61 -0.79
N THR A 2 11.69 12.88 -1.60
CA THR A 2 10.41 13.33 -2.17
C THR A 2 9.28 12.53 -1.54
N ARG A 3 8.22 13.22 -1.08
CA ARG A 3 7.04 12.60 -0.50
C ARG A 3 5.86 12.77 -1.44
N ASP A 4 5.31 11.64 -1.89
CA ASP A 4 4.18 11.58 -2.80
C ASP A 4 3.00 10.85 -2.12
N THR A 5 1.77 11.06 -2.62
CA THR A 5 0.57 10.42 -2.08
C THR A 5 -0.47 10.18 -3.18
N MET A 6 -1.15 9.04 -3.09
CA MET A 6 -2.26 8.64 -3.94
C MET A 6 -3.47 8.33 -3.07
N THR A 7 -4.65 8.83 -3.45
CA THR A 7 -5.92 8.51 -2.78
C THR A 7 -6.92 8.05 -3.82
N GLN A 8 -7.61 6.94 -3.56
CA GLN A 8 -8.59 6.37 -4.47
C GLN A 8 -9.70 5.69 -3.69
N THR A 9 -10.94 5.81 -4.18
CA THR A 9 -12.06 5.01 -3.70
C THR A 9 -12.12 3.70 -4.47
N VAL A 10 -12.12 2.58 -3.75
CA VAL A 10 -12.19 1.23 -4.31
C VAL A 10 -13.46 0.55 -3.80
N ASN A 11 -14.25 -0.03 -4.71
CA ASN A 11 -15.36 -0.89 -4.34
C ASN A 11 -14.85 -2.34 -4.23
N TRP A 12 -15.05 -2.94 -3.07
CA TRP A 12 -14.68 -4.33 -2.78
C TRP A 12 -15.87 -5.05 -2.16
N LEU A 13 -16.34 -6.11 -2.82
CA LEU A 13 -17.50 -6.92 -2.40
C LEU A 13 -18.74 -6.06 -2.06
N GLY A 14 -19.00 -5.01 -2.84
CA GLY A 14 -20.15 -4.12 -2.64
C GLY A 14 -19.93 -3.02 -1.60
N THR A 15 -18.83 -3.04 -0.85
CA THR A 15 -18.48 -1.98 0.11
C THR A 15 -17.43 -1.04 -0.49
N SER A 16 -17.65 0.27 -0.34
CA SER A 16 -16.71 1.28 -0.82
C SER A 16 -15.71 1.67 0.26
N TYR A 17 -14.43 1.63 -0.08
CA TYR A 17 -13.31 1.96 0.81
C TYR A 17 -12.47 3.08 0.21
N GLN A 18 -12.10 4.06 1.03
CA GLN A 18 -11.11 5.06 0.66
C GLN A 18 -9.71 4.52 0.99
N VAL A 19 -8.92 4.27 -0.05
CA VAL A 19 -7.53 3.82 0.08
C VAL A 19 -6.62 5.03 -0.10
N LYS A 20 -5.68 5.20 0.84
CA LYS A 20 -4.63 6.21 0.76
C LYS A 20 -3.27 5.54 0.87
N ILE A 21 -2.40 5.79 -0.10
CA ILE A 21 -1.00 5.33 -0.09
C ILE A 21 -0.11 6.56 -0.11
N SER A 22 0.78 6.68 0.86
CA SER A 22 1.85 7.68 0.88
C SER A 22 3.18 6.98 0.77
N TRP A 23 4.12 7.52 0.01
CA TRP A 23 5.47 6.96 -0.10
C TRP A 23 6.52 8.05 -0.15
N GLU A 24 7.73 7.70 0.28
CA GLU A 24 8.89 8.58 0.27
C GLU A 24 10.00 7.91 -0.55
N THR A 25 10.63 8.72 -1.40
CA THR A 25 11.73 8.31 -2.28
C THR A 25 12.99 9.10 -1.99
N GLU A 26 14.11 8.41 -2.06
CA GLU A 26 15.45 8.99 -2.00
C GLU A 26 16.21 8.50 -3.24
N GLY A 27 16.49 9.42 -4.17
CA GLY A 27 16.87 9.04 -5.53
C GLY A 27 15.77 8.20 -6.19
N ASP A 28 16.16 7.04 -6.74
CA ASP A 28 15.27 6.07 -7.38
C ASP A 28 14.73 5.00 -6.42
N GLU A 29 15.11 5.07 -5.14
CA GLU A 29 14.72 4.09 -4.13
C GLU A 29 13.52 4.58 -3.31
N VAL A 30 12.52 3.72 -3.15
CA VAL A 30 11.46 3.92 -2.16
C VAL A 30 11.95 3.45 -0.80
N ILE A 31 12.04 4.38 0.15
CA ILE A 31 12.53 4.16 1.51
C ILE A 31 11.41 3.99 2.54
N PHE A 32 10.21 4.50 2.22
CA PHE A 32 9.03 4.41 3.07
C PHE A 32 7.74 4.28 2.25
N ILE A 33 6.80 3.46 2.71
CA ILE A 33 5.43 3.40 2.19
C ILE A 33 4.48 3.27 3.37
N ARG A 34 3.35 3.96 3.32
CA ARG A 34 2.25 3.84 4.28
C ARG A 34 0.94 3.62 3.53
N GLY A 35 0.31 2.48 3.75
CA GLY A 35 -1.02 2.16 3.22
C GLY A 35 -2.09 2.33 4.30
N GLN A 36 -3.16 3.04 3.97
CA GLN A 36 -4.30 3.28 4.84
C GLN A 36 -5.61 2.95 4.12
N ILE A 37 -6.57 2.39 4.86
CA ILE A 37 -7.96 2.21 4.41
C ILE A 37 -8.89 2.91 5.39
N ASN A 38 -9.76 3.79 4.87
CA ASN A 38 -10.65 4.64 5.65
C ASN A 38 -9.92 5.36 6.80
N GLY A 39 -8.70 5.84 6.51
CA GLY A 39 -7.83 6.52 7.48
C GLY A 39 -7.08 5.61 8.46
N LYS A 40 -7.40 4.32 8.56
CA LYS A 40 -6.67 3.37 9.42
C LYS A 40 -5.43 2.86 8.70
N GLU A 41 -4.27 2.92 9.37
CA GLU A 41 -3.03 2.33 8.85
C GLU A 41 -3.12 0.82 8.89
N ILE A 42 -2.78 0.21 7.76
CA ILE A 42 -2.91 -1.23 7.55
C ILE A 42 -1.54 -1.85 7.37
N VAL A 43 -0.70 -1.16 6.60
CA VAL A 43 0.64 -1.62 6.29
C VAL A 43 1.59 -0.45 6.21
N ARG A 44 2.83 -0.72 6.61
CA ARG A 44 3.96 0.20 6.52
C ARG A 44 5.19 -0.53 6.00
N TYR A 45 5.85 0.05 5.01
CA TYR A 45 7.21 -0.29 4.60
C TYR A 45 8.18 0.74 5.17
N PHE A 46 9.26 0.27 5.78
CA PHE A 46 10.37 1.12 6.20
C PHE A 46 11.66 0.31 6.24
N HIS A 47 12.73 0.84 5.62
CA HIS A 47 14.06 0.20 5.56
C HIS A 47 14.01 -1.30 5.23
N GLY A 48 13.35 -1.65 4.12
CA GLY A 48 13.30 -3.04 3.62
C GLY A 48 12.32 -3.96 4.36
N ARG A 49 11.54 -3.45 5.32
CA ARG A 49 10.63 -4.26 6.13
C ARG A 49 9.19 -3.80 5.97
N TRP A 50 8.31 -4.75 5.65
CA TRP A 50 6.87 -4.56 5.71
C TRP A 50 6.35 -4.96 7.10
N LYS A 51 5.47 -4.14 7.64
CA LYS A 51 4.79 -4.37 8.92
C LYS A 51 3.32 -4.05 8.78
N ASP A 52 2.48 -4.78 9.50
CA ASP A 52 1.06 -4.43 9.63
C ASP A 52 0.80 -3.38 10.72
N ALA A 53 -0.48 -3.06 10.92
CA ALA A 53 -0.95 -2.14 11.96
C ALA A 53 -0.54 -2.55 13.40
N LYS A 54 -0.33 -3.85 13.64
CA LYS A 54 0.12 -4.42 14.92
C LYS A 54 1.64 -4.46 15.04
N GLY A 55 2.37 -4.07 13.99
CA GLY A 55 3.83 -4.10 13.93
C GLY A 55 4.43 -5.46 13.59
N LYS A 56 3.61 -6.47 13.27
CA LYS A 56 4.07 -7.80 12.85
C LYS A 56 4.67 -7.71 11.46
N LYS A 57 5.81 -8.38 11.28
CA LYS A 57 6.51 -8.44 10.00
C LYS A 57 5.69 -9.24 8.98
N GLN A 58 5.64 -8.75 7.75
CA GLN A 58 4.93 -9.37 6.64
C GLN A 58 5.93 -9.77 5.54
N ASP A 59 5.56 -10.76 4.71
CA ASP A 59 6.42 -11.22 3.61
C ASP A 59 6.54 -10.12 2.54
N PRO A 60 7.76 -9.66 2.20
CA PRO A 60 7.96 -8.67 1.14
C PRO A 60 7.40 -9.07 -0.23
N SER A 61 7.29 -10.36 -0.53
CA SER A 61 6.81 -10.86 -1.82
C SER A 61 5.39 -10.39 -2.15
N GLU A 62 4.54 -10.24 -1.13
CA GLU A 62 3.14 -9.81 -1.24
C GLU A 62 3.00 -8.34 -1.66
N TYR A 63 4.03 -7.53 -1.44
CA TYR A 63 3.99 -6.07 -1.67
C TYR A 63 4.91 -5.59 -2.79
N TYR A 64 5.56 -6.50 -3.52
CA TYR A 64 6.47 -6.13 -4.61
C TYR A 64 5.77 -5.23 -5.66
N ARG A 65 4.53 -5.57 -6.03
CA ARG A 65 3.72 -4.77 -6.97
C ARG A 65 3.43 -3.37 -6.45
N LEU A 66 3.13 -3.23 -5.16
CA LEU A 66 2.89 -1.94 -4.52
C LEU A 66 4.15 -1.08 -4.55
N LYS A 67 5.31 -1.63 -4.16
CA LYS A 67 6.59 -0.91 -4.21
C LYS A 67 6.92 -0.43 -5.62
N LYS A 68 6.75 -1.29 -6.62
CA LYS A 68 6.96 -0.94 -8.04
C LYS A 68 6.02 0.18 -8.49
N CYS A 69 4.73 0.11 -8.15
CA CYS A 69 3.78 1.18 -8.48
C CYS A 69 4.14 2.51 -7.81
N CYS A 70 4.64 2.51 -6.57
CA CYS A 70 5.14 3.72 -5.92
C CYS A 70 6.34 4.33 -6.65
N GLN A 71 7.30 3.50 -7.10
CA GLN A 71 8.45 3.96 -7.91
C GLN A 71 7.99 4.58 -9.23
N GLU A 72 7.02 3.95 -9.90
CA GLU A 72 6.41 4.46 -11.14
C GLU A 72 5.36 5.57 -10.88
N LYS A 73 5.21 6.02 -9.62
CA LYS A 73 4.24 7.03 -9.17
C LYS A 73 2.79 6.77 -9.63
N PHE A 74 2.38 5.50 -9.63
CA PHE A 74 1.05 5.04 -10.05
C PHE A 74 0.65 5.53 -11.46
N ARG A 75 1.64 5.74 -12.35
CA ARG A 75 1.44 6.25 -13.72
C ARG A 75 0.44 5.45 -14.55
N TYR A 76 0.24 4.17 -14.23
CA TYR A 76 -0.63 3.26 -14.97
C TYR A 76 -1.83 2.81 -14.12
N PRO A 77 -3.03 3.39 -14.33
CA PRO A 77 -4.23 3.09 -13.54
C PRO A 77 -4.61 1.60 -13.49
N ARG A 78 -4.33 0.85 -14.57
CA ARG A 78 -4.59 -0.59 -14.67
C ARG A 78 -3.86 -1.44 -13.63
N TYR A 79 -2.72 -0.95 -13.12
CA TYR A 79 -1.92 -1.65 -12.11
C TYR A 79 -2.20 -1.16 -10.70
N THR A 80 -2.81 0.03 -10.56
CA THR A 80 -3.16 0.63 -9.27
C THR A 80 -4.07 -0.29 -8.46
N LEU A 81 -5.16 -0.81 -9.04
CA LEU A 81 -6.07 -1.71 -8.31
C LEU A 81 -5.37 -3.03 -7.90
N GLN A 82 -4.59 -3.63 -8.80
CA GLN A 82 -3.87 -4.88 -8.51
C GLN A 82 -2.77 -4.70 -7.45
N ALA A 83 -2.16 -3.52 -7.39
CA ALA A 83 -1.17 -3.17 -6.37
C ALA A 83 -1.80 -2.89 -5.00
N ILE A 84 -3.06 -2.44 -4.98
CA ILE A 84 -3.83 -2.15 -3.77
C ILE A 84 -4.53 -3.41 -3.25
N THR A 85 -4.84 -4.38 -4.11
CA THR A 85 -5.54 -5.63 -3.75
C THR A 85 -4.89 -6.40 -2.58
N PRO A 86 -3.56 -6.57 -2.50
CA PRO A 86 -2.93 -7.22 -1.35
C PRO A 86 -3.26 -6.53 -0.01
N MET A 87 -3.42 -5.20 0.01
CA MET A 87 -3.84 -4.48 1.22
C MET A 87 -5.22 -4.93 1.69
N PHE A 88 -6.16 -5.21 0.77
CA PHE A 88 -7.47 -5.76 1.11
C PHE A 88 -7.41 -7.17 1.67
N THR A 89 -6.52 -8.03 1.14
CA THR A 89 -6.30 -9.39 1.66
C THR A 89 -5.80 -9.35 3.11
N LEU A 90 -4.86 -8.47 3.42
CA LEU A 90 -4.30 -8.29 4.77
C LEU A 90 -5.29 -7.65 5.75
N LEU A 91 -6.26 -6.91 5.23
CA LEU A 91 -7.27 -6.17 5.99
C LEU A 91 -8.45 -6.99 6.47
N LEU A 92 -8.85 -7.94 5.64
CA LEU A 92 -10.11 -8.66 5.80
C LEU A 92 -9.86 -10.14 6.10
N GLY A 93 -8.65 -10.65 5.81
CA GLY A 93 -8.25 -12.03 6.13
C GLY A 93 -8.10 -12.32 7.63
N GLU A 94 -7.86 -11.31 8.47
CA GLU A 94 -7.91 -11.48 9.95
C GLU A 94 -9.32 -11.35 10.54
N GLN A 95 -10.36 -11.11 9.71
CA GLN A 95 -11.76 -11.03 10.16
C GLN A 95 -12.64 -12.22 9.73
N MET A 96 -12.07 -13.23 9.06
CA MET A 96 -12.75 -14.52 8.79
C MET A 96 -12.28 -15.61 9.74
#